data_AF-A0A6L3AGP0-F1
#
_entry.id   AF-A0A6L3AGP0-F1
#
_cell.length_a   1.000
_cell.length_b   1.000
_cell.length_c   1.000
_cell.angle_alpha   90.00
_cell.angle_beta   90.00
_cell.angle_gamma   90.00
#
_symmetry.space_group_name_H-M   'P 1'
#
loop_
_entity.id
_entity.type
_entity.pdbx_description
1 polymer ?
#
loop_
_entity_poly.entity_id
_entity_poly.type
_entity_poly.pdbx_seq_one_letter_code
_entity_poly.pdbx_strand_id
1 'polypeptide(L)'
;MQLEMKELDALAKNLNLSKEEMLKESLKVFLERKLREIKTEMFKIRTKYGVSSVKEFEELYRKGEVEEKDTWQDLQRLDHLEFKKDELEKALRTL
;
A
#
# COMPACT_ATOMS: atom_id res chain seq x y z
N MET A 1 1.95 12.67 19.85
CA MET A 1 0.63 12.64 20.49
C MET A 1 0.47 11.25 21.09
N GLN A 2 0.54 11.12 22.41
CA GLN A 2 0.16 9.88 23.09
C GLN A 2 -1.35 9.99 23.33
N LEU A 3 -2.14 9.13 22.68
CA LEU A 3 -3.56 8.97 23.05
C LEU A 3 -3.59 8.17 24.34
N GLU A 4 -4.17 8.74 25.39
CA GLU A 4 -4.35 8.00 26.65
C GLU A 4 -5.53 7.03 26.53
N MET A 5 -5.46 5.88 27.21
CA MET A 5 -6.54 4.88 27.19
C MET A 5 -7.90 5.48 27.60
N LYS A 6 -7.92 6.49 28.49
CA LYS A 6 -9.15 7.19 28.88
C LYS A 6 -9.81 7.95 27.74
N GLU A 7 -9.02 8.50 26.81
CA GLU A 7 -9.54 9.30 25.70
C GLU A 7 -10.21 8.41 24.66
N LEU A 8 -9.63 7.24 24.37
CA LEU A 8 -10.22 6.22 23.49
C LEU A 8 -11.57 5.72 24.03
N ASP A 9 -11.68 5.55 25.35
CA ASP A 9 -12.89 5.07 26.01
C ASP A 9 -14.04 6.07 25.91
N ALA A 10 -13.73 7.35 26.14
CA ALA A 10 -14.69 8.43 25.97
C ALA A 10 -15.15 8.55 24.51
N LEU A 11 -14.23 8.43 23.56
CA LEU A 11 -14.54 8.50 22.13
C LEU A 11 -15.42 7.33 21.68
N ALA A 12 -15.08 6.10 22.08
CA ALA A 12 -15.86 4.91 21.76
C ALA A 12 -17.29 5.02 22.29
N LYS A 13 -17.45 5.48 23.55
CA LYS A 13 -18.78 5.74 24.13
C LYS A 13 -19.55 6.82 23.38
N ASN A 14 -18.92 7.93 23.01
CA ASN A 14 -19.55 9.02 22.26
C ASN A 14 -19.99 8.59 20.87
N LEU A 15 -19.24 7.68 20.24
CA LEU A 15 -19.55 7.10 18.93
C LEU A 15 -20.49 5.90 19.01
N ASN A 16 -20.88 5.49 20.21
CA ASN A 16 -21.71 4.30 20.48
C ASN A 16 -21.11 3.02 19.86
N LEU A 17 -19.78 2.88 19.95
CA LEU A 17 -18.99 1.75 19.49
C LEU A 17 -18.27 1.10 20.68
N SER A 18 -18.00 -0.20 20.59
CA SER A 18 -16.99 -0.83 21.44
C SER A 18 -15.59 -0.35 21.05
N LYS A 19 -14.63 -0.44 21.97
CA LYS A 19 -13.22 -0.13 21.67
C LYS A 19 -12.68 -1.02 20.55
N GLU A 20 -13.10 -2.28 20.52
CA GLU A 20 -12.68 -3.25 19.51
C GLU A 20 -13.19 -2.87 18.12
N GLU A 21 -14.47 -2.50 17.99
CA GLU A 21 -15.03 -1.99 16.74
C GLU A 21 -14.34 -0.71 16.29
N MET A 22 -14.15 0.25 17.21
CA MET A 22 -13.46 1.50 16.89
C MET A 22 -12.02 1.27 16.43
N LEU A 23 -11.28 0.36 17.09
CA LEU A 23 -9.92 -0.01 16.69
C LEU A 23 -9.91 -0.71 15.33
N LYS A 24 -10.78 -1.70 15.12
CA LYS A 24 -10.89 -2.42 13.85
C LYS A 24 -11.19 -1.49 12.68
N GLU A 25 -12.18 -0.62 12.80
CA GLU A 25 -12.53 0.35 11.77
C GLU A 25 -11.39 1.36 11.53
N SER A 26 -10.75 1.84 12.59
CA SER A 26 -9.61 2.77 12.45
C SER A 26 -8.41 2.14 11.73
N LEU A 27 -8.09 0.87 12.04
CA LEU A 27 -7.03 0.11 11.39
C LEU A 27 -7.37 -0.16 9.93
N LYS A 28 -8.61 -0.55 9.63
CA LYS A 28 -9.08 -0.75 8.26
C LYS A 28 -8.92 0.51 7.42
N VAL A 29 -9.42 1.66 7.90
CA VAL A 29 -9.30 2.94 7.20
C VAL A 29 -7.83 3.33 6.99
N PHE A 30 -6.97 3.10 7.99
CA PHE A 30 -5.54 3.36 7.90
C PHE A 30 -4.86 2.50 6.83
N LEU A 31 -5.08 1.19 6.84
CA LEU A 31 -4.48 0.26 5.89
C LEU A 31 -5.00 0.48 4.46
N GLU A 32 -6.29 0.77 4.28
CA GLU A 32 -6.85 1.11 2.97
C GLU A 32 -6.24 2.39 2.40
N ARG A 33 -6.00 3.40 3.25
CA ARG A 33 -5.27 4.61 2.84
C ARG A 33 -3.85 4.27 2.38
N LYS A 34 -3.13 3.45 3.15
CA LYS A 34 -1.77 3.01 2.76
C LYS A 34 -1.76 2.21 1.46
N LEU A 35 -2.75 1.36 1.26
CA LEU A 35 -2.91 0.62 0.02
C LEU A 35 -3.17 1.56 -1.18
N ARG A 36 -3.97 2.62 -1.01
CA ARG A 36 -4.18 3.65 -2.05
C ARG A 36 -2.90 4.43 -2.37
N GLU A 37 -2.12 4.79 -1.36
CA GLU A 37 -0.81 5.46 -1.53
C GLU A 37 0.12 4.59 -2.39
N ILE A 38 0.28 3.30 -2.03
CA ILE A 38 1.09 2.34 -2.80
C ILE A 38 0.58 2.17 -4.24
N LYS A 39 -0.73 1.96 -4.42
CA LYS A 39 -1.34 1.80 -5.76
C LYS A 39 -1.09 3.03 -6.64
N THR A 40 -1.09 4.24 -6.05
CA THR A 40 -0.80 5.49 -6.77
C THR A 40 0.66 5.55 -7.21
N GLU A 41 1.60 5.15 -6.34
CA GLU A 41 3.02 5.10 -6.71
C GLU A 41 3.29 4.06 -7.81
N MET A 42 2.70 2.86 -7.68
CA MET A 42 2.79 1.82 -8.70
C MET A 42 2.24 2.32 -10.04
N PHE A 43 1.09 3.01 -10.02
CA PHE A 43 0.49 3.58 -11.23
C PHE A 43 1.43 4.56 -11.94
N LYS A 44 2.14 5.43 -11.21
CA LYS A 44 3.11 6.36 -11.80
C LYS A 44 4.23 5.63 -12.55
N ILE A 45 4.81 4.59 -11.94
CA ILE A 45 5.88 3.81 -12.58
C ILE A 45 5.33 3.04 -13.78
N ARG A 46 4.21 2.33 -13.59
CA ARG A 46 3.54 1.54 -14.63
C ARG A 46 3.20 2.37 -15.86
N THR A 47 2.61 3.56 -15.67
CA THR A 47 2.30 4.46 -16.78
C THR A 47 3.55 5.05 -17.43
N LYS A 48 4.62 5.34 -16.67
CA LYS A 48 5.90 5.84 -17.23
C LYS A 48 6.50 4.87 -18.24
N TYR A 49 6.38 3.56 -18.00
CA TYR A 49 6.98 2.52 -18.86
C TYR A 49 5.96 1.75 -19.72
N GLY A 50 4.67 2.03 -19.59
CA GLY A 50 3.62 1.31 -20.31
C GLY A 50 3.45 -0.15 -19.87
N VAL A 51 3.76 -0.48 -18.61
CA VAL A 51 3.74 -1.85 -18.07
C VAL A 51 2.67 -2.03 -17.00
N SER A 52 2.21 -3.25 -16.81
CA SER A 52 1.21 -3.62 -15.79
C SER A 52 1.82 -4.29 -14.55
N SER A 53 3.07 -4.75 -14.62
CA SER A 53 3.74 -5.50 -13.55
C SER A 53 5.27 -5.45 -13.63
N VAL A 54 5.96 -5.87 -12.56
CA VAL A 54 7.42 -6.11 -12.55
C VAL A 54 7.83 -7.04 -13.69
N LYS A 55 7.08 -8.13 -13.88
CA LYS A 55 7.34 -9.12 -14.94
C LYS A 55 7.32 -8.50 -16.34
N GLU A 56 6.38 -7.60 -16.60
CA GLU A 56 6.33 -6.89 -17.88
C GLU A 56 7.47 -5.88 -18.03
N PHE A 57 7.88 -5.22 -16.93
CA PHE A 57 9.05 -4.34 -16.94
C PHE A 57 10.32 -5.13 -17.28
N GLU A 58 10.56 -6.26 -16.62
CA GLU A 58 11.71 -7.12 -16.95
C GLU A 58 11.72 -7.57 -18.41
N GLU A 59 10.54 -7.79 -19.00
CA GLU A 59 10.43 -8.14 -20.42
C GLU A 59 10.90 -7.00 -21.34
N LEU A 60 10.70 -5.73 -20.95
CA LEU A 60 11.25 -4.59 -21.69
C LEU A 60 12.78 -4.63 -21.73
N TYR A 61 13.44 -5.03 -20.63
CA TYR A 61 14.90 -5.22 -20.61
C TYR A 61 15.34 -6.36 -21.51
N ARG A 62 14.64 -7.50 -21.47
CA ARG A 62 14.98 -8.66 -22.32
C ARG A 62 14.89 -8.32 -23.81
N LYS A 63 13.96 -7.44 -24.19
CA LYS A 63 13.78 -6.97 -25.57
C LYS A 63 14.69 -5.80 -25.94
N GLY A 64 15.39 -5.19 -24.97
CA GLY A 64 16.20 -4.01 -25.17
C GLY A 64 15.39 -2.74 -25.44
N GLU A 65 14.11 -2.70 -25.05
CA GLU A 65 13.24 -1.53 -25.21
C GLU A 65 13.54 -0.43 -24.17
N VAL A 66 14.18 -0.81 -23.05
CA VAL A 66 14.60 0.08 -21.97
C VAL A 66 16.00 -0.34 -21.52
N GLU A 67 16.84 0.62 -21.14
CA GLU A 67 18.21 0.36 -20.67
C GLU A 67 18.30 0.33 -19.14
N GLU A 68 18.75 -0.80 -18.58
CA GLU A 68 18.74 -1.06 -17.14
C GLU A 68 19.51 -0.02 -16.33
N LYS A 69 20.65 0.47 -16.83
CA LYS A 69 21.51 1.45 -16.17
C LYS A 69 20.75 2.68 -15.66
N ASP A 70 19.75 3.13 -16.41
CA ASP A 70 19.02 4.36 -16.12
C ASP A 70 17.67 4.11 -15.41
N THR A 71 17.19 2.86 -15.39
CA THR A 71 15.80 2.55 -14.96
C THR A 71 15.69 1.46 -13.89
N TRP A 72 16.78 0.81 -13.48
CA TRP A 72 16.78 -0.26 -12.48
C TRP A 72 16.14 0.14 -11.14
N GLN A 73 16.26 1.40 -10.74
CA GLN A 73 15.68 1.92 -9.49
C GLN A 73 14.15 1.90 -9.51
N ASP A 74 13.54 2.18 -10.67
CA ASP A 74 12.10 2.13 -10.83
C ASP A 74 11.60 0.68 -10.83
N LEU A 75 12.36 -0.26 -11.41
CA LEU A 75 12.05 -1.70 -11.32
C LEU A 75 12.07 -2.17 -9.86
N GLN A 76 13.15 -1.91 -9.13
CA GLN A 76 13.27 -2.30 -7.71
C GLN A 76 12.17 -1.67 -6.85
N ARG A 77 11.84 -0.40 -7.13
CA ARG A 77 10.75 0.26 -6.43
C ARG A 77 9.41 -0.39 -6.74
N LEU A 78 9.14 -0.73 -8.00
CA LEU A 78 7.89 -1.40 -8.39
C LEU A 78 7.76 -2.77 -7.72
N ASP A 79 8.83 -3.55 -7.66
CA ASP A 79 8.87 -4.85 -6.99
C ASP A 79 8.55 -4.75 -5.49
N HIS A 80 9.22 -3.84 -4.80
CA HIS A 80 8.92 -3.59 -3.38
C HIS A 80 7.48 -3.13 -3.14
N LEU A 81 6.93 -2.30 -4.03
CA LEU A 81 5.55 -1.83 -3.94
C LEU A 81 4.55 -2.96 -4.19
N GLU A 82 4.81 -3.85 -5.15
CA GLU A 82 3.97 -5.03 -5.40
C GLU A 82 3.95 -5.96 -4.18
N PHE A 83 5.12 -6.26 -3.60
CA PHE A 83 5.20 -7.03 -2.37
C PHE A 83 4.40 -6.39 -1.21
N LYS A 84 4.61 -5.08 -0.96
CA LYS A 84 3.90 -4.36 0.11
C LYS A 84 2.39 -4.29 -0.12
N LYS A 85 1.95 -4.12 -1.36
CA LYS A 85 0.53 -4.15 -1.73
C LYS A 85 -0.07 -5.48 -1.29
N ASP A 86 0.59 -6.58 -1.60
CA ASP A 86 0.08 -7.91 -1.31
C ASP A 86 0.04 -8.19 0.21
N GLU A 87 1.04 -7.74 0.96
CA GLU A 87 1.02 -7.82 2.43
C GLU A 87 -0.13 -7.02 3.06
N LEU A 88 -0.38 -5.80 2.56
CA LEU A 88 -1.52 -4.99 3.03
C LEU A 88 -2.86 -5.60 2.65
N GLU A 89 -2.98 -6.16 1.45
CA GLU A 89 -4.21 -6.83 1.01
C GLU A 89 -4.47 -8.10 1.82
N LYS A 90 -3.44 -8.83 2.24
CA LYS A 90 -3.57 -9.95 3.19
C LYS A 90 -4.03 -9.46 4.56
N ALA A 91 -3.39 -8.43 5.11
CA ALA A 91 -3.76 -7.89 6.43
C ALA A 91 -5.21 -7.39 6.48
N LEU A 92 -5.67 -6.73 5.41
CA LEU A 92 -7.07 -6.28 5.28
C LEU A 92 -8.08 -7.42 5.20
N ARG A 93 -7.70 -8.60 4.68
CA ARG A 93 -8.59 -9.78 4.64
C ARG A 93 -8.74 -10.47 5.99
N THR A 94 -7.77 -10.28 6.89
CA THR A 94 -7.73 -10.90 8.21
C THR A 94 -8.30 -10.01 9.32
N LEU A 95 -8.61 -8.75 9.01
CA LEU A 95 -9.22 -7.78 9.91
C LEU A 95 -10.73 -8.01 10.04
#